data_AF-A0A7G5YZX6-F1
#
_entry.id   AF-A0A7G5YZX6-F1
#
_cell.length_a   1.000
_cell.length_b   1.000
_cell.length_c   1.000
_cell.angle_alpha   90.00
_cell.angle_beta   90.00
_cell.angle_gamma   90.00
#
_symmetry.space_group_name_H-M   'P 1'
#
loop_
_entity.id
_entity.type
_entity.pdbx_description
1 polymer ?
#
loop_
_entity_poly.entity_id
_entity_poly.type
_entity_poly.pdbx_seq_one_letter_code
_entity_poly.pdbx_strand_id
1 'polypeptide(L)'
;MGAIAKRIARREASNRASAFMDKEAFETLFEEHVTSRLARLGFVSKGKALSLSSEQVTIALFRLGGRMSASGSISHILCFRHSFLRDRTEAVPTGVPPEVFDYPYKFRPLEDADRELVYRPQNLNYDFERLQWESTDESSVRRKLDRIAAHIENRFLPWAKTLPLATAKSEIEQFGEDAWCERMWIEDYAARPYA
;
A
#
# COMPACT_ATOMS: atom_id res chain seq x y z
N MET A 1 8.77 50.10 -18.27
CA MET A 1 8.54 48.74 -17.71
C MET A 1 9.15 47.70 -18.66
N GLY A 2 10.43 47.38 -18.71
CA GLY A 2 11.51 47.36 -17.73
C GLY A 2 12.09 45.94 -17.80
N ALA A 3 13.17 45.73 -18.56
CA ALA A 3 13.72 44.40 -18.94
C ALA A 3 13.96 43.44 -17.76
N ILE A 4 14.06 43.98 -16.54
CA ILE A 4 14.13 43.27 -15.26
C ILE A 4 12.86 42.44 -14.99
N ALA A 5 11.66 42.99 -15.25
CA ALA A 5 10.40 42.25 -15.07
C ALA A 5 10.27 41.07 -16.04
N LYS A 6 10.74 41.22 -17.28
CA LYS A 6 10.83 40.12 -18.26
C LYS A 6 11.84 39.04 -17.86
N ARG A 7 12.93 39.43 -17.19
CA ARG A 7 13.97 38.50 -16.72
C ARG A 7 13.55 37.74 -15.47
N ILE A 8 12.80 38.38 -14.56
CA ILE A 8 12.17 37.74 -13.39
C ILE A 8 11.08 36.76 -13.86
N ALA A 9 10.17 37.20 -14.74
CA ALA A 9 9.12 36.31 -15.28
C ALA A 9 9.68 35.11 -16.07
N ARG A 10 10.78 35.28 -16.81
CA ARG A 10 11.46 34.16 -17.49
C ARG A 10 12.17 33.21 -16.51
N ARG A 11 12.72 33.73 -15.40
CA ARG A 11 13.35 32.91 -14.35
C ARG A 11 12.31 32.16 -13.51
N GLU A 12 11.16 32.77 -13.25
CA GLU A 12 10.01 32.13 -12.62
C GLU A 12 9.35 31.09 -13.54
N ALA A 13 9.23 31.36 -14.84
CA ALA A 13 8.74 30.40 -15.82
C ALA A 13 9.73 29.24 -16.04
N SER A 14 11.04 29.50 -16.02
CA SER A 14 12.08 28.47 -16.08
C SER A 14 12.16 27.64 -14.79
N ASN A 15 11.93 28.26 -13.62
CA ASN A 15 11.79 27.53 -12.35
C ASN A 15 10.48 26.74 -12.27
N ARG A 16 9.39 27.19 -12.90
CA ARG A 16 8.14 26.42 -13.04
C ARG A 16 8.25 25.28 -14.05
N ALA A 17 9.02 25.46 -15.13
CA ALA A 17 9.29 24.40 -16.11
C ALA A 17 10.23 23.31 -15.54
N SER A 18 10.97 23.61 -14.48
CA SER A 18 11.79 22.69 -13.68
C SER A 18 11.01 21.94 -12.59
N ALA A 19 9.72 22.24 -12.39
CA ALA A 19 8.95 21.78 -11.23
C ALA A 19 7.99 20.62 -11.53
N PHE A 20 7.99 20.11 -12.76
CA PHE A 20 7.15 18.99 -13.15
C PHE A 20 7.98 17.71 -13.27
N MET A 21 7.73 16.77 -12.36
CA MET A 21 8.29 15.43 -12.44
C MET A 21 7.53 14.66 -13.51
N ASP A 22 8.23 14.02 -14.45
CA ASP A 22 7.60 13.10 -15.38
C ASP A 22 7.46 11.70 -14.77
N LYS A 23 6.73 10.83 -15.46
CA LYS A 23 6.46 9.47 -14.97
C LYS A 23 7.73 8.63 -14.84
N GLU A 24 8.70 8.78 -15.75
CA GLU A 24 9.92 7.97 -15.75
C GLU A 24 10.81 8.33 -14.55
N ALA A 25 10.93 9.62 -14.26
CA ALA A 25 11.56 10.13 -13.06
C ALA A 25 10.87 9.59 -11.80
N PHE A 26 9.53 9.62 -11.74
CA PHE A 26 8.79 9.06 -10.60
C PHE A 26 9.02 7.56 -10.42
N GLU A 27 8.96 6.76 -11.49
CA GLU A 27 9.19 5.30 -11.41
C GLU A 27 10.62 4.99 -10.94
N THR A 28 11.61 5.78 -11.38
CA THR A 28 12.99 5.67 -10.90
C THR A 28 13.09 5.92 -9.40
N LEU A 29 12.45 6.99 -8.90
CA LEU A 29 12.41 7.27 -7.46
C LEU A 29 11.68 6.18 -6.67
N PHE A 30 10.57 5.67 -7.19
CA PHE A 30 9.82 4.61 -6.55
C PHE A 30 10.67 3.33 -6.45
N GLU A 31 11.40 3.00 -7.52
CA GLU A 31 12.30 1.85 -7.54
C GLU A 31 13.42 2.01 -6.51
N GLU A 32 14.11 3.16 -6.48
CA GLU A 32 15.20 3.45 -5.56
C GLU A 32 14.76 3.44 -4.08
N HIS A 33 13.67 4.14 -3.77
CA HIS A 33 13.26 4.43 -2.40
C HIS A 33 12.32 3.39 -1.80
N VAL A 34 11.54 2.68 -2.64
CA VAL A 34 10.54 1.70 -2.18
C VAL A 34 10.90 0.29 -2.63
N THR A 35 10.93 0.02 -3.94
CA THR A 35 11.06 -1.36 -4.44
C THR A 35 12.37 -2.00 -4.02
N SER A 36 13.51 -1.38 -4.33
CA SER A 36 14.84 -1.91 -4.05
C SER A 36 15.10 -2.08 -2.55
N ARG A 37 14.52 -1.19 -1.73
CA ARG A 37 14.61 -1.28 -0.27
C ARG A 37 13.82 -2.48 0.27
N LEU A 38 12.57 -2.65 -0.15
CA LEU A 38 11.72 -3.75 0.30
C LEU A 38 12.12 -5.10 -0.32
N ALA A 39 12.74 -5.10 -1.50
CA ALA A 39 13.28 -6.32 -2.12
C ALA A 39 14.33 -7.00 -1.22
N ARG A 40 15.12 -6.24 -0.47
CA ARG A 40 16.08 -6.77 0.53
C ARG A 40 15.40 -7.50 1.68
N LEU A 41 14.11 -7.26 1.90
CA LEU A 41 13.28 -7.92 2.91
C LEU A 41 12.49 -9.11 2.34
N GLY A 42 12.69 -9.46 1.06
CA GLY A 42 12.02 -10.56 0.38
C GLY A 42 10.75 -10.17 -0.37
N PHE A 43 10.45 -8.88 -0.53
CA PHE A 43 9.36 -8.46 -1.42
C PHE A 43 9.75 -8.65 -2.88
N VAL A 44 8.78 -9.08 -3.69
CA VAL A 44 8.92 -9.28 -5.13
C VAL A 44 7.97 -8.33 -5.84
N SER A 45 8.51 -7.62 -6.84
CA SER A 45 7.72 -6.77 -7.74
C SER A 45 7.13 -7.60 -8.87
N LYS A 46 5.81 -7.54 -9.05
CA LYS A 46 5.10 -8.17 -10.17
C LYS A 46 4.01 -7.23 -10.68
N GLY A 47 4.24 -6.66 -11.86
CA GLY A 47 3.32 -5.69 -12.46
C GLY A 47 3.19 -4.44 -11.57
N LYS A 48 1.98 -4.21 -11.04
CA LYS A 48 1.68 -3.05 -10.18
C LYS A 48 1.67 -3.38 -8.68
N ALA A 49 2.07 -4.59 -8.30
CA ALA A 49 2.13 -5.01 -6.91
C ALA A 49 3.58 -5.25 -6.48
N LEU A 50 3.89 -4.84 -5.25
CA LEU A 50 5.10 -5.22 -4.54
C LEU A 50 4.68 -6.06 -3.34
N SER A 51 5.04 -7.34 -3.32
CA SER A 51 4.41 -8.31 -2.40
C SER A 51 5.42 -9.25 -1.76
N LEU A 52 5.12 -9.67 -0.54
CA LEU A 52 5.83 -10.71 0.19
C LEU A 52 4.82 -11.77 0.57
N SER A 53 5.15 -13.04 0.32
CA SER A 53 4.31 -14.18 0.71
C SER A 53 5.20 -15.23 1.37
N SER A 54 4.75 -15.72 2.52
CA SER A 54 5.35 -16.84 3.26
C SER A 54 4.27 -17.85 3.62
N GLU A 55 4.64 -18.95 4.28
CA GLU A 55 3.68 -19.95 4.79
C GLU A 55 2.66 -19.35 5.77
N GLN A 56 3.01 -18.26 6.46
CA GLN A 56 2.18 -17.66 7.51
C GLN A 56 1.40 -16.45 7.00
N VAL A 57 2.04 -15.57 6.24
CA VAL A 57 1.48 -14.24 5.91
C VAL A 57 1.72 -13.86 4.47
N THR A 58 0.80 -13.07 3.93
CA THR A 58 0.94 -12.40 2.64
C THR A 58 0.70 -10.91 2.81
N ILE A 59 1.65 -10.10 2.34
CA ILE A 59 1.62 -8.64 2.34
C ILE A 59 1.73 -8.17 0.90
N ALA A 60 0.94 -7.16 0.52
CA ALA A 60 1.00 -6.57 -0.81
C ALA A 60 0.80 -5.06 -0.75
N LEU A 61 1.73 -4.30 -1.34
CA LEU A 61 1.55 -2.90 -1.68
C LEU A 61 1.08 -2.83 -3.14
N PHE A 62 -0.19 -2.49 -3.35
CA PHE A 62 -0.78 -2.37 -4.67
C PHE A 62 -0.72 -0.92 -5.16
N ARG A 63 -0.29 -0.72 -6.41
CA ARG A 63 -0.52 0.50 -7.19
C ARG A 63 -1.78 0.31 -8.04
N LEU A 64 -2.86 0.96 -7.64
CA LEU A 64 -4.18 0.81 -8.22
C LEU A 64 -4.25 1.43 -9.61
N GLY A 65 -4.98 0.76 -10.52
CA GLY A 65 -5.18 1.19 -11.90
C GLY A 65 -6.63 1.51 -12.24
N GLY A 66 -6.94 1.57 -13.54
CA GLY A 66 -8.30 1.73 -14.04
C GLY A 66 -8.97 3.02 -13.53
N ARG A 67 -10.17 2.90 -12.97
CA ARG A 67 -10.95 4.03 -12.44
C ARG A 67 -10.26 4.78 -11.29
N MET A 68 -9.28 4.14 -10.63
CA MET A 68 -8.51 4.76 -9.54
C MET A 68 -7.27 5.51 -10.04
N SER A 69 -6.91 5.36 -11.31
CA SER A 69 -5.76 6.07 -11.87
C SER A 69 -6.07 7.55 -12.09
N ALA A 70 -5.07 8.40 -11.82
CA ALA A 70 -5.15 9.82 -12.09
C ALA A 70 -3.77 10.31 -12.57
N SER A 71 -3.76 11.14 -13.62
CA SER A 71 -2.52 11.69 -14.17
C SER A 71 -1.71 12.42 -13.11
N GLY A 72 -0.39 12.25 -13.15
CA GLY A 72 0.52 12.89 -12.22
C GLY A 72 0.44 12.39 -10.76
N SER A 73 -0.24 11.26 -10.53
CA SER A 73 -0.35 10.65 -9.21
C SER A 73 -0.30 9.13 -9.28
N ILE A 74 -0.04 8.49 -8.14
CA ILE A 74 -0.36 7.08 -7.94
C ILE A 74 -1.43 6.94 -6.88
N SER A 75 -2.30 5.94 -7.07
CA SER A 75 -3.24 5.47 -6.06
C SER A 75 -2.71 4.16 -5.50
N HIS A 76 -2.60 4.01 -4.19
CA HIS A 76 -2.01 2.83 -3.58
C HIS A 76 -2.68 2.38 -2.29
N ILE A 77 -2.47 1.13 -1.94
CA ILE A 77 -2.99 0.52 -0.72
C ILE A 77 -2.06 -0.60 -0.26
N LEU A 78 -1.88 -0.70 1.05
CA LEU A 78 -1.09 -1.74 1.70
C LEU A 78 -2.04 -2.77 2.31
N CYS A 79 -1.90 -4.02 1.90
CA CYS A 79 -2.78 -5.10 2.28
C CYS A 79 -2.03 -6.18 3.06
N PHE A 80 -2.72 -6.81 4.01
CA PHE A 80 -2.22 -7.95 4.78
C PHE A 80 -3.29 -9.02 4.95
N ARG A 81 -2.84 -10.27 4.94
CA ARG A 81 -3.63 -11.46 5.29
C ARG A 81 -2.73 -12.55 5.84
N HIS A 82 -3.30 -13.44 6.64
CA HIS A 82 -2.70 -14.74 6.86
C HIS A 82 -2.83 -15.60 5.59
N SER A 83 -1.78 -16.34 5.24
CA SER A 83 -1.69 -17.06 3.96
C SER A 83 -2.71 -18.19 3.83
N PHE A 84 -3.20 -18.73 4.95
CA PHE A 84 -4.15 -19.84 4.94
C PHE A 84 -5.61 -19.45 4.74
N LEU A 85 -5.94 -18.16 4.77
CA LEU A 85 -7.32 -17.74 4.57
C LEU A 85 -7.78 -18.16 3.18
N ARG A 86 -9.08 -18.40 3.01
CA ARG A 86 -9.70 -18.52 1.70
C ARG A 86 -9.85 -17.14 1.05
N ASP A 87 -9.76 -17.08 -0.27
CA ASP A 87 -10.12 -15.90 -1.05
C ASP A 87 -11.61 -15.94 -1.46
N ARG A 88 -12.06 -14.97 -2.25
CA ARG A 88 -13.46 -14.90 -2.73
C ARG A 88 -13.91 -16.07 -3.61
N THR A 89 -13.01 -16.96 -4.02
CA THR A 89 -13.33 -18.22 -4.71
C THR A 89 -13.47 -19.40 -3.76
N GLU A 90 -13.46 -19.13 -2.45
CA GLU A 90 -13.52 -20.12 -1.35
C GLU A 90 -12.32 -21.08 -1.32
N ALA A 91 -11.22 -20.72 -1.99
CA ALA A 91 -9.99 -21.51 -2.03
C ALA A 91 -8.84 -20.79 -1.32
N VAL A 92 -7.92 -21.57 -0.73
CA VAL A 92 -6.65 -21.01 -0.24
C VAL A 92 -5.75 -20.72 -1.44
N PRO A 93 -5.35 -19.46 -1.66
CA PRO A 93 -4.54 -19.10 -2.83
C PRO A 93 -3.17 -19.77 -2.82
N THR A 94 -2.73 -20.27 -3.98
CA THR A 94 -1.39 -20.87 -4.15
C THR A 94 -0.26 -19.84 -4.31
N GLY A 95 -0.59 -18.56 -4.30
CA GLY A 95 0.34 -17.45 -4.42
C GLY A 95 -0.30 -16.15 -3.91
N VAL A 96 0.33 -15.01 -4.19
CA VAL A 96 -0.18 -13.69 -3.79
C VAL A 96 -1.53 -13.42 -4.45
N PRO A 97 -2.62 -13.24 -3.68
CA PRO A 97 -3.92 -12.90 -4.24
C PRO A 97 -3.83 -11.57 -5.00
N PRO A 98 -4.33 -11.51 -6.24
CA PRO A 98 -4.12 -10.35 -7.10
C PRO A 98 -5.01 -9.16 -6.72
N GLU A 99 -6.04 -9.38 -5.89
CA GLU A 99 -7.14 -8.44 -5.72
C GLU A 99 -7.28 -8.01 -4.27
N VAL A 100 -7.45 -6.70 -4.09
CA VAL A 100 -7.49 -6.06 -2.77
C VAL A 100 -8.61 -6.64 -1.90
N PHE A 101 -9.73 -7.02 -2.50
CA PHE A 101 -10.88 -7.61 -1.79
C PHE A 101 -10.55 -8.94 -1.09
N ASP A 102 -9.52 -9.64 -1.55
CA ASP A 102 -9.08 -10.92 -0.96
C ASP A 102 -8.20 -10.73 0.30
N TYR A 103 -8.04 -9.50 0.78
CA TYR A 103 -7.26 -9.18 1.98
C TYR A 103 -8.17 -8.60 3.07
N PRO A 104 -8.20 -9.17 4.29
CA PRO A 104 -8.99 -8.59 5.38
C PRO A 104 -8.47 -7.21 5.78
N TYR A 105 -7.15 -7.06 5.90
CA TYR A 105 -6.53 -5.83 6.40
C TYR A 105 -6.04 -4.95 5.25
N LYS A 106 -6.44 -3.68 5.28
CA LYS A 106 -6.17 -2.69 4.23
C LYS A 106 -5.83 -1.34 4.85
N PHE A 107 -4.72 -0.76 4.42
CA PHE A 107 -4.18 0.47 5.01
C PHE A 107 -3.68 1.43 3.94
N ARG A 108 -3.79 2.73 4.24
CA ARG A 108 -3.19 3.81 3.46
C ARG A 108 -1.72 3.97 3.89
N PRO A 109 -0.74 3.72 3.01
CA PRO A 109 0.66 3.61 3.41
C PRO A 109 1.25 4.82 4.16
N LEU A 110 0.86 6.07 3.85
CA LEU A 110 1.32 7.25 4.58
C LEU A 110 0.36 7.67 5.69
N GLU A 111 -0.94 7.75 5.41
CA GLU A 111 -1.95 8.22 6.36
C GLU A 111 -2.12 7.29 7.57
N ASP A 112 -1.96 5.98 7.39
CA ASP A 112 -2.00 5.01 8.49
C ASP A 112 -0.60 4.71 9.06
N ALA A 113 0.45 5.37 8.58
CA ALA A 113 1.84 5.08 8.95
C ALA A 113 2.09 5.12 10.47
N ASP A 114 1.39 6.01 11.17
CA ASP A 114 1.47 6.23 12.62
C ASP A 114 0.18 5.83 13.36
N ARG A 115 -0.84 5.35 12.65
CA ARG A 115 -2.14 4.94 13.23
C ARG A 115 -2.11 3.48 13.65
N GLU A 116 -2.91 3.08 14.61
CA GLU A 116 -3.00 1.69 15.04
C GLU A 116 -3.29 0.75 13.86
N LEU A 117 -2.53 -0.36 13.81
CA LEU A 117 -2.68 -1.42 12.82
C LEU A 117 -3.67 -2.44 13.37
N VAL A 118 -4.95 -2.16 13.15
CA VAL A 118 -6.11 -2.93 13.60
C VAL A 118 -7.05 -3.14 12.42
N TYR A 119 -7.81 -4.23 12.44
CA TYR A 119 -8.85 -4.50 11.46
C TYR A 119 -9.85 -3.34 11.35
N ARG A 120 -10.23 -3.02 10.12
CA ARG A 120 -11.30 -2.06 9.79
C ARG A 120 -12.08 -2.63 8.61
N PRO A 121 -13.41 -2.74 8.71
CA PRO A 121 -14.21 -3.35 7.66
C PRO A 121 -14.14 -2.51 6.39
N GLN A 122 -13.64 -3.14 5.32
CA GLN A 122 -13.41 -2.53 4.01
C GLN A 122 -13.65 -3.58 2.91
N ASN A 123 -14.79 -4.27 2.99
CA ASN A 123 -15.07 -5.48 2.21
C ASN A 123 -15.56 -5.18 0.79
N LEU A 124 -16.46 -4.19 0.64
CA LEU A 124 -17.04 -3.79 -0.66
C LEU A 124 -16.49 -2.46 -1.18
N ASN A 125 -16.11 -1.58 -0.26
CA ASN A 125 -15.41 -0.33 -0.54
C ASN A 125 -14.19 -0.27 0.39
N TYR A 126 -13.05 0.08 -0.17
CA TYR A 126 -11.82 0.28 0.60
C TYR A 126 -11.26 1.67 0.32
N ASP A 127 -10.70 2.27 1.35
CA ASP A 127 -9.96 3.50 1.22
C ASP A 127 -8.58 3.21 0.66
N PHE A 128 -8.09 4.12 -0.16
CA PHE A 128 -6.76 4.07 -0.71
C PHE A 128 -6.20 5.49 -0.71
N GLU A 129 -4.88 5.59 -0.75
CA GLU A 129 -4.21 6.87 -0.69
C GLU A 129 -3.72 7.28 -2.07
N ARG A 130 -3.78 8.59 -2.34
CA ARG A 130 -3.25 9.18 -3.57
C ARG A 130 -2.01 10.02 -3.28
N LEU A 131 -0.90 9.64 -3.90
CA LEU A 131 0.34 10.40 -3.88
C LEU A 131 0.46 11.18 -5.19
N GLN A 132 0.27 12.50 -5.13
CA GLN A 132 0.60 13.42 -6.23
C GLN A 132 2.12 13.56 -6.34
N TRP A 133 2.68 13.34 -7.54
CA TRP A 133 4.11 13.47 -7.81
C TRP A 133 4.42 14.50 -8.90
N GLU A 134 3.58 14.63 -9.93
CA GLU A 134 3.88 15.48 -11.09
C GLU A 134 4.04 16.95 -10.73
N SER A 135 3.20 17.47 -9.84
CA SER A 135 3.24 18.86 -9.39
C SER A 135 3.91 19.05 -8.03
N THR A 136 4.53 18.00 -7.49
CA THR A 136 5.20 18.01 -6.20
C THR A 136 6.71 18.05 -6.41
N ASP A 137 7.43 18.85 -5.62
CA ASP A 137 8.89 18.88 -5.72
C ASP A 137 9.50 17.50 -5.42
N GLU A 138 10.58 17.18 -6.11
CA GLU A 138 11.23 15.87 -6.02
C GLU A 138 11.62 15.50 -4.58
N SER A 139 12.10 16.47 -3.80
CA SER A 139 12.52 16.22 -2.41
C SER A 139 11.34 15.76 -1.54
N SER A 140 10.17 16.36 -1.73
CA SER A 140 8.93 15.97 -1.06
C SER A 140 8.44 14.60 -1.51
N VAL A 141 8.57 14.26 -2.79
CA VAL A 141 8.24 12.91 -3.31
C VAL A 141 9.17 11.88 -2.67
N ARG A 142 10.50 12.10 -2.68
CA ARG A 142 11.49 11.22 -2.04
C ARG A 142 11.17 10.98 -0.56
N ARG A 143 10.91 12.05 0.21
CA ARG A 143 10.53 11.92 1.64
C ARG A 143 9.27 11.08 1.85
N LYS A 144 8.26 11.21 0.99
CA LYS A 144 7.04 10.38 1.06
C LYS A 144 7.36 8.92 0.74
N LEU A 145 8.11 8.65 -0.32
CA LEU A 145 8.51 7.29 -0.69
C LEU A 145 9.35 6.62 0.41
N ASP A 146 10.32 7.33 0.98
CA ASP A 146 11.11 6.87 2.12
C ASP A 146 10.24 6.55 3.33
N ARG A 147 9.21 7.37 3.60
CA ARG A 147 8.26 7.12 4.69
C ARG A 147 7.43 5.87 4.45
N ILE A 148 6.99 5.61 3.22
CA ILE A 148 6.27 4.37 2.87
C ILE A 148 7.15 3.16 3.15
N ALA A 149 8.39 3.16 2.64
CA ALA A 149 9.30 2.05 2.83
C ALA A 149 9.66 1.85 4.31
N ALA A 150 9.93 2.94 5.05
CA ALA A 150 10.22 2.88 6.48
C ALA A 150 9.02 2.42 7.31
N HIS A 151 7.79 2.81 6.97
CA HIS A 151 6.58 2.31 7.62
C HIS A 151 6.45 0.80 7.41
N ILE A 152 6.63 0.34 6.16
CA ILE A 152 6.52 -1.08 5.83
C ILE A 152 7.61 -1.88 6.55
N GLU A 153 8.86 -1.45 6.47
CA GLU A 153 10.02 -2.13 7.04
C GLU A 153 10.00 -2.17 8.56
N ASN A 154 9.81 -1.03 9.22
CA ASN A 154 10.04 -0.89 10.66
C ASN A 154 8.80 -1.17 11.51
N ARG A 155 7.60 -1.14 10.92
CA ARG A 155 6.34 -1.22 11.68
C ARG A 155 5.38 -2.26 11.11
N PHE A 156 5.05 -2.16 9.82
CA PHE A 156 4.02 -3.02 9.23
C PHE A 156 4.46 -4.48 9.14
N LEU A 157 5.66 -4.74 8.61
CA LEU A 157 6.17 -6.10 8.44
C LEU A 157 6.38 -6.80 9.79
N PRO A 158 6.99 -6.17 10.82
CA PRO A 158 7.03 -6.74 12.16
C PRO A 158 5.64 -7.05 12.72
N TRP A 159 4.71 -6.09 12.68
CA TRP A 159 3.33 -6.29 13.13
C TRP A 159 2.66 -7.47 12.44
N ALA A 160 2.72 -7.52 11.10
CA ALA A 160 2.12 -8.56 10.28
C ALA A 160 2.66 -9.96 10.64
N LYS A 161 3.95 -10.08 10.93
CA LYS A 161 4.58 -11.36 11.33
C LYS A 161 4.23 -11.79 12.77
N THR A 162 3.81 -10.86 13.62
CA THR A 162 3.56 -11.12 15.04
C THR A 162 2.08 -11.09 15.41
N LEU A 163 1.18 -10.71 14.50
CA LEU A 163 -0.25 -10.63 14.77
C LEU A 163 -0.79 -12.04 15.13
N PRO A 164 -1.23 -12.27 16.37
CA PRO A 164 -1.75 -13.58 16.76
C PRO A 164 -3.04 -13.91 16.01
N LEU A 165 -3.23 -15.18 15.65
CA LEU A 165 -4.44 -15.62 14.94
C LEU A 165 -5.72 -15.34 15.75
N ALA A 166 -5.66 -15.56 17.07
CA ALA A 166 -6.78 -15.28 17.97
C ALA A 166 -7.13 -13.78 18.03
N THR A 167 -6.12 -12.91 18.02
CA THR A 167 -6.33 -11.46 17.93
C THR A 167 -6.96 -11.10 16.60
N ALA A 168 -6.42 -11.59 15.49
CA ALA A 168 -6.95 -11.30 14.16
C ALA A 168 -8.42 -11.76 14.01
N LYS A 169 -8.76 -12.93 14.55
CA LYS A 169 -10.14 -13.43 14.64
C LYS A 169 -11.02 -12.50 15.48
N SER A 170 -10.57 -12.17 16.69
CA SER A 170 -11.31 -11.30 17.62
C SER A 170 -11.56 -9.91 17.03
N GLU A 171 -10.59 -9.35 16.32
CA GLU A 171 -10.74 -8.04 15.66
C GLU A 171 -11.82 -8.08 14.57
N ILE A 172 -11.87 -9.15 13.76
CA ILE A 172 -12.93 -9.32 12.75
C ILE A 172 -14.29 -9.56 13.43
N GLU A 173 -14.35 -10.35 14.50
CA GLU A 173 -15.60 -10.57 15.25
C GLU A 173 -16.12 -9.29 15.93
N GLN A 174 -15.22 -8.43 16.41
CA GLN A 174 -15.56 -7.21 17.15
C GLN A 174 -15.89 -6.02 16.23
N PHE A 175 -15.13 -5.84 15.15
CA PHE A 175 -15.22 -4.66 14.30
C PHE A 175 -15.78 -4.95 12.90
N GLY A 176 -16.04 -6.22 12.56
CA GLY A 176 -16.61 -6.63 11.28
C GLY A 176 -18.06 -6.21 11.06
N GLU A 177 -18.51 -6.40 9.83
CA GLU A 177 -19.85 -6.06 9.34
C GLU A 177 -20.72 -7.30 9.08
N ASP A 178 -20.28 -8.48 9.54
CA ASP A 178 -20.88 -9.78 9.23
C ASP A 178 -20.99 -10.04 7.72
N ALA A 179 -19.95 -9.61 6.98
CA ALA A 179 -19.84 -9.87 5.57
C ALA A 179 -19.57 -11.36 5.30
N TRP A 180 -20.01 -11.86 4.13
CA TRP A 180 -19.78 -13.26 3.75
C TRP A 180 -18.29 -13.66 3.83
N CYS A 181 -17.38 -12.80 3.36
CA CYS A 181 -15.94 -13.06 3.44
C CYS A 181 -15.41 -13.05 4.87
N GLU A 182 -15.95 -12.20 5.75
CA GLU A 182 -15.56 -12.17 7.17
C GLU A 182 -15.96 -13.47 7.88
N ARG A 183 -17.18 -13.97 7.66
CA ARG A 183 -17.61 -15.27 8.20
C ARG A 183 -16.67 -16.39 7.75
N MET A 184 -16.34 -16.42 6.47
CA MET A 184 -15.39 -17.38 5.90
C MET A 184 -14.00 -17.27 6.56
N TRP A 185 -13.48 -16.06 6.76
CA TRP A 185 -12.20 -15.87 7.44
C TRP A 185 -12.26 -16.26 8.92
N ILE A 186 -13.34 -15.97 9.63
CA ILE A 186 -13.55 -16.39 11.02
C ILE A 186 -13.55 -17.91 11.13
N GLU A 187 -14.20 -18.63 10.20
CA GLU A 187 -14.14 -20.09 10.11
C GLU A 187 -12.70 -20.57 9.90
N ASP A 188 -11.94 -19.94 9.00
CA ASP A 188 -10.55 -20.29 8.73
C ASP A 188 -9.66 -20.11 9.96
N TYR A 189 -9.86 -19.03 10.72
CA TYR A 189 -9.16 -18.80 11.99
C TYR A 189 -9.57 -19.83 13.04
N ALA A 190 -10.86 -20.15 13.16
CA ALA A 190 -11.37 -21.11 14.13
C ALA A 190 -10.85 -22.54 13.86
N ALA A 191 -10.57 -22.88 12.59
CA ALA A 191 -9.96 -24.14 12.21
C ALA A 191 -8.46 -24.26 12.60
N ARG A 192 -7.84 -23.18 13.12
CA ARG A 192 -6.41 -23.14 13.51
C ARG A 192 -6.18 -22.66 14.96
N PRO A 193 -6.75 -23.31 15.97
CA PRO A 193 -6.76 -22.80 17.34
C PRO A 193 -5.40 -22.76 18.08
N TYR A 194 -4.30 -23.23 17.48
CA TYR A 194 -3.03 -23.47 18.19
C TYR A 194 -1.75 -23.07 17.42
N ALA A 195 -1.80 -22.07 16.55
CA ALA A 195 -0.57 -21.53 15.91
C ALA A 195 -0.08 -20.26 16.61
#